data_AF-A0A1Y0H7N1-F1
#
_entry.id   AF-A0A1Y0H7N1-F1
#
_cell.length_a   1.000
_cell.length_b   1.000
_cell.length_c   1.000
_cell.angle_alpha   90.00
_cell.angle_beta   90.00
_cell.angle_gamma   90.00
#
_symmetry.space_group_name_H-M   'P 1'
#
loop_
_entity.id
_entity.type
_entity.pdbx_description
1 polymer ?
#
loop_
_entity_poly.entity_id
_entity_poly.type
_entity_poly.pdbx_seq_one_letter_code
_entity_poly.pdbx_strand_id
1 'polypeptide(L)'
;MRQAGRVHWIVLLGIIGAVVVAVGFFATFFFGSSPEVQANRFLVALAKGDKAGLMKYGASDMDPAELEKAWEVTLDRGEYYRFAWKIQGSTKQSEDSAVVSILINKGMNSQSYDEPMSIPMIKQDGEWKVAVGELSRKMYPSLP
;
A
#
# COMPACT_ATOMS: atom_id res chain seq x y z
N MET A 1 -5.68 -23.36 51.86
CA MET A 1 -5.21 -24.25 50.79
C MET A 1 -4.86 -23.40 49.57
N ARG A 2 -3.57 -23.13 49.33
CA ARG A 2 -3.10 -22.50 48.09
C ARG A 2 -2.23 -23.56 47.39
N GLN A 3 -2.78 -24.23 46.38
CA GLN A 3 -2.01 -25.14 45.55
C GLN A 3 -1.05 -24.30 44.71
N ALA A 4 0.23 -24.33 45.07
CA ALA A 4 1.30 -23.85 44.20
C ALA A 4 1.39 -24.81 43.00
N GLY A 5 0.73 -24.45 41.91
CA GLY A 5 0.82 -25.18 40.65
C GLY A 5 2.26 -25.16 40.17
N ARG A 6 2.94 -26.32 40.25
CA ARG A 6 4.27 -26.51 39.65
C ARG A 6 4.07 -26.54 38.14
N VAL A 7 4.13 -25.38 37.49
CA VAL A 7 4.11 -25.30 36.03
C VAL A 7 5.38 -25.97 35.53
N HIS A 8 5.23 -27.17 34.96
CA HIS A 8 6.34 -27.94 34.39
C HIS A 8 6.97 -27.14 33.25
N TRP A 9 8.30 -26.98 33.26
CA TRP A 9 9.05 -26.20 32.27
C TRP A 9 8.75 -26.58 30.81
N ILE A 10 8.38 -27.85 30.58
CA ILE A 10 7.91 -28.36 29.28
C ILE A 10 6.62 -27.69 28.80
N VAL A 11 5.67 -27.39 29.70
CA VAL A 11 4.43 -26.70 29.35
C VAL A 11 4.73 -25.25 28.96
N LEU A 12 5.67 -24.60 29.66
CA LEU A 12 6.06 -23.23 29.39
C LEU A 12 6.79 -23.10 28.04
N LEU A 13 7.71 -24.02 27.74
CA LEU A 13 8.35 -24.14 26.42
C LEU A 13 7.35 -24.47 25.30
N GLY A 14 6.39 -25.35 25.56
CA GLY A 14 5.34 -25.68 24.59
C GLY A 14 4.46 -24.48 24.23
N ILE A 15 4.09 -23.67 25.23
CA ILE A 15 3.32 -22.44 25.01
C ILE A 15 4.16 -21.42 24.23
N ILE A 16 5.43 -21.21 24.60
CA ILE A 16 6.30 -20.28 23.89
C ILE A 16 6.50 -20.73 22.43
N GLY A 17 6.77 -22.01 22.20
CA GLY A 17 6.90 -22.57 20.85
C GLY A 17 5.63 -22.41 20.02
N ALA A 18 4.46 -22.70 20.61
CA ALA A 18 3.16 -22.51 19.95
C ALA A 18 2.89 -21.04 19.62
N VAL A 19 3.27 -20.09 20.49
CA VAL A 19 3.14 -18.66 20.25
C VAL A 19 4.07 -18.20 19.12
N VAL A 20 5.32 -18.66 19.09
CA VAL A 20 6.27 -18.31 18.02
C VAL A 20 5.81 -18.87 16.67
N VAL A 21 5.32 -20.11 16.63
CA VAL A 21 4.79 -20.72 15.41
C VAL A 21 3.49 -20.04 14.99
N ALA A 22 2.60 -19.71 15.91
CA ALA A 22 1.38 -18.97 15.58
C ALA A 22 1.71 -17.58 15.03
N VAL A 23 2.57 -16.80 15.70
CA VAL A 23 2.99 -15.47 15.23
C VAL A 23 3.70 -15.56 13.88
N GLY A 24 4.59 -16.52 13.69
CA GLY A 24 5.27 -16.77 12.41
C GLY A 24 4.29 -17.16 11.31
N PHE A 25 3.34 -18.05 11.61
CA PHE A 25 2.30 -18.50 10.68
C PHE A 25 1.35 -17.35 10.31
N PHE A 26 0.85 -16.58 11.28
CA PHE A 26 0.03 -15.38 11.04
C PHE A 26 0.79 -14.32 10.25
N ALA A 27 2.08 -14.12 10.52
CA ALA A 27 2.94 -13.22 9.75
C ALA A 27 3.27 -13.73 8.34
N THR A 28 3.13 -15.01 8.04
CA THR A 28 3.33 -15.53 6.67
C THR A 28 2.01 -15.68 5.89
N PHE A 29 0.91 -16.01 6.55
CA PHE A 29 -0.37 -16.33 5.89
C PHE A 29 -1.27 -15.12 5.67
N PHE A 30 -1.16 -14.07 6.51
CA PHE A 30 -1.93 -12.83 6.36
C PHE A 30 -1.15 -11.69 5.68
N PHE A 31 0.08 -11.93 5.24
CA PHE A 31 0.91 -10.94 4.54
C PHE A 31 0.68 -10.87 3.02
N GLY A 32 -0.54 -11.21 2.56
CA GLY A 32 -1.09 -10.50 1.41
C GLY A 32 -1.36 -9.06 1.85
N SER A 33 -0.33 -8.22 1.84
CA SER A 33 -0.38 -6.82 2.31
C SER A 33 -1.67 -6.14 1.84
N SER A 34 -2.44 -5.56 2.77
CA SER A 34 -3.76 -5.01 2.46
C SER A 34 -3.71 -3.94 1.35
N PRO A 35 -4.83 -3.67 0.65
CA PRO A 35 -4.89 -2.63 -0.37
C PRO A 35 -4.35 -1.28 0.11
N GLU A 36 -4.64 -0.91 1.37
CA GLU A 36 -4.16 0.32 2.00
C GLU A 36 -2.63 0.37 2.11
N VAL A 37 -2.01 -0.74 2.52
CA VAL A 37 -0.54 -0.81 2.67
C VAL A 37 0.13 -0.63 1.31
N GLN A 38 -0.39 -1.27 0.27
CA GLN A 38 0.19 -1.17 -1.08
C GLN A 38 -0.09 0.19 -1.73
N ALA A 39 -1.28 0.76 -1.56
CA ALA A 39 -1.57 2.13 -1.96
C ALA A 39 -0.62 3.12 -1.27
N ASN A 40 -0.35 2.94 0.04
CA ASN A 40 0.59 3.79 0.75
C ASN A 40 2.02 3.67 0.18
N ARG A 41 2.49 2.45 -0.10
CA ARG A 41 3.81 2.22 -0.70
C ARG A 41 3.93 2.87 -2.08
N PHE A 42 2.89 2.78 -2.89
CA PHE A 42 2.81 3.47 -4.17
C PHE A 42 2.88 5.00 -4.01
N LEU A 43 2.09 5.57 -3.10
CA LEU A 43 2.09 7.03 -2.84
C LEU A 43 3.45 7.52 -2.30
N VAL A 44 4.13 6.73 -1.45
CA VAL A 44 5.50 7.02 -1.01
C VAL A 44 6.47 6.99 -2.19
N ALA A 45 6.37 5.99 -3.07
CA ALA A 45 7.22 5.92 -4.25
C ALA A 45 7.01 7.13 -5.16
N LEU A 46 5.76 7.52 -5.38
CA LEU A 46 5.39 8.70 -6.16
C LEU A 46 5.95 9.99 -5.55
N ALA A 47 5.79 10.18 -4.24
CA ALA A 47 6.29 11.37 -3.54
C ALA A 47 7.84 11.47 -3.52
N LYS A 48 8.54 10.34 -3.63
CA LYS A 48 10.01 10.27 -3.64
C LYS A 48 10.63 10.27 -5.03
N GLY A 49 9.83 10.17 -6.09
CA GLY A 49 10.34 9.93 -7.44
C GLY A 49 11.00 8.55 -7.62
N ASP A 50 10.56 7.55 -6.86
CA ASP A 50 11.08 6.19 -6.93
C ASP A 50 10.40 5.42 -8.08
N LYS A 51 10.98 5.52 -9.29
CA LYS A 51 10.49 4.83 -10.49
C LYS A 51 10.38 3.31 -10.31
N ALA A 52 11.36 2.69 -9.63
CA ALA A 52 11.33 1.25 -9.39
C ALA A 52 10.16 0.84 -8.47
N GLY A 53 9.89 1.64 -7.44
CA GLY A 53 8.72 1.50 -6.59
C GLY A 53 7.41 1.66 -7.36
N LEU A 54 7.31 2.64 -8.26
CA LEU A 54 6.12 2.86 -9.10
C LEU A 54 5.84 1.68 -10.03
N MET A 55 6.88 1.13 -10.66
CA MET A 55 6.78 -0.08 -11.49
C MET A 55 6.39 -1.32 -10.68
N LYS A 56 6.82 -1.40 -9.42
CA LYS A 56 6.53 -2.52 -8.53
C LYS A 56 5.09 -2.50 -8.01
N TYR A 57 4.63 -1.34 -7.55
CA TYR A 57 3.35 -1.19 -6.86
C TYR A 57 2.19 -0.78 -7.79
N GLY A 58 2.48 -0.38 -9.03
CA GLY A 58 1.49 -0.12 -10.07
C GLY A 58 1.25 -1.33 -10.96
N ALA A 59 0.00 -1.51 -11.40
CA ALA A 59 -0.40 -2.41 -12.47
C ALA A 59 -0.91 -1.57 -13.65
N SER A 60 -0.50 -1.93 -14.87
CA SER A 60 -0.90 -1.28 -16.11
C SER A 60 -0.90 -2.32 -17.23
N ASP A 61 -1.76 -2.13 -18.22
CA ASP A 61 -1.80 -2.95 -19.44
C ASP A 61 -0.76 -2.50 -20.49
N MET A 62 -0.03 -1.41 -20.22
CA MET A 62 1.06 -0.93 -21.07
C MET A 62 2.24 -1.91 -21.07
N ASP A 63 2.99 -1.92 -22.17
CA ASP A 63 4.28 -2.60 -22.20
C ASP A 63 5.20 -2.04 -21.09
N PRO A 64 5.95 -2.87 -20.35
CA PRO A 64 6.81 -2.41 -19.26
C PRO A 64 7.80 -1.30 -19.65
N ALA A 65 8.36 -1.33 -20.86
CA ALA A 65 9.30 -0.31 -21.34
C ALA A 65 8.58 1.00 -21.69
N GLU A 66 7.33 0.94 -22.14
CA GLU A 66 6.51 2.14 -22.37
C GLU A 66 6.06 2.76 -21.04
N LEU A 67 5.64 1.93 -20.08
CA LEU A 67 5.26 2.38 -18.75
C LEU A 67 6.43 3.04 -18.03
N GLU A 68 7.64 2.49 -18.16
CA GLU A 68 8.84 3.07 -17.59
C GLU A 68 9.11 4.49 -18.13
N LYS A 69 8.98 4.69 -19.44
CA LYS A 69 9.11 6.02 -20.07
C LYS A 69 8.00 6.97 -19.64
N ALA A 70 6.76 6.49 -19.52
CA ALA A 70 5.66 7.30 -19.02
C ALA A 70 5.91 7.79 -17.58
N TRP A 71 6.47 6.94 -16.72
CA TRP A 71 6.90 7.33 -15.39
C TRP A 71 8.04 8.35 -15.40
N GLU A 72 9.01 8.24 -16.30
CA GLU A 72 10.06 9.25 -16.44
C GLU A 72 9.47 10.63 -16.74
N VAL A 73 8.54 10.72 -17.69
CA VAL A 73 7.84 11.97 -18.03
C VAL A 73 7.02 12.48 -16.84
N THR A 74 6.35 11.58 -16.12
CA THR A 74 5.56 11.91 -14.92
C THR A 74 6.43 12.53 -13.84
N LEU A 75 7.57 11.90 -13.54
CA LEU A 75 8.48 12.32 -12.47
C LEU A 75 9.24 13.60 -12.83
N ASP A 76 9.66 13.76 -14.07
CA ASP A 76 10.28 14.99 -14.59
C ASP A 76 9.34 16.19 -14.44
N ARG A 77 8.09 16.04 -14.90
CA ARG A 77 7.07 17.11 -14.77
C ARG A 77 6.59 17.33 -13.34
N GLY A 78 6.81 16.35 -12.47
CA GLY A 78 6.41 16.34 -11.07
C GLY A 78 7.53 16.68 -10.09
N GLU A 79 8.73 17.07 -10.55
CA GLU A 79 9.92 17.27 -9.70
C GLU A 79 9.66 18.15 -8.47
N TYR A 80 8.91 19.23 -8.67
CA TYR A 80 8.55 20.18 -7.60
C TYR A 80 7.15 19.98 -7.03
N TYR A 81 6.41 18.98 -7.49
CA TYR A 81 5.07 18.68 -7.01
C TYR A 81 5.16 17.99 -5.65
N ARG A 82 4.62 18.64 -4.62
CA ARG A 82 4.63 18.16 -3.24
C ARG A 82 3.21 17.89 -2.78
N PHE A 83 3.00 16.77 -2.11
CA PHE A 83 1.69 16.43 -1.56
C PHE A 83 1.85 15.59 -0.28
N ALA A 84 0.86 15.70 0.59
CA ALA A 84 0.67 14.81 1.74
C ALA A 84 -0.65 14.04 1.55
N TRP A 85 -0.79 12.89 2.20
CA TRP A 85 -2.02 12.11 2.12
C TRP A 85 -2.36 11.44 3.45
N LYS A 86 -3.64 11.07 3.61
CA LYS A 86 -4.15 10.26 4.71
C LYS A 86 -5.06 9.17 4.14
N ILE A 87 -4.80 7.93 4.48
CA ILE A 87 -5.69 6.82 4.12
C ILE A 87 -6.88 6.82 5.08
N GLN A 88 -8.10 6.77 4.51
CA GLN A 88 -9.35 6.66 5.26
C GLN A 88 -9.81 5.21 5.43
N GLY A 89 -9.43 4.34 4.48
CA GLY A 89 -9.75 2.92 4.48
C GLY A 89 -9.89 2.38 3.06
N SER A 90 -10.23 1.10 2.93
CA SER A 90 -10.57 0.48 1.64
C SER A 90 -11.98 -0.09 1.62
N THR A 91 -12.59 -0.06 0.44
CA THR A 91 -13.84 -0.75 0.12
C THR A 91 -13.53 -1.80 -0.94
N LYS A 92 -13.72 -3.07 -0.61
CA LYS A 92 -13.60 -4.16 -1.60
C LYS A 92 -14.78 -4.11 -2.56
N GLN A 93 -14.48 -4.21 -3.86
CA GLN A 93 -15.48 -4.33 -4.92
C GLN A 93 -15.63 -5.79 -5.37
N SER A 94 -14.55 -6.57 -5.32
CA SER A 94 -14.53 -8.02 -5.55
C SER A 94 -13.38 -8.67 -4.76
N GLU A 95 -13.09 -9.95 -5.03
CA GLU A 95 -11.92 -10.63 -4.44
C GLU A 95 -10.59 -10.02 -4.90
N ASP A 96 -10.56 -9.50 -6.14
CA ASP A 96 -9.37 -9.00 -6.81
C ASP A 96 -9.43 -7.49 -7.12
N SER A 97 -10.47 -6.79 -6.67
CA SER A 97 -10.60 -5.33 -6.83
C SER A 97 -11.02 -4.65 -5.52
N ALA A 98 -10.40 -3.51 -5.25
CA ALA A 98 -10.75 -2.64 -4.14
C ALA A 98 -10.51 -1.18 -4.50
N VAL A 99 -11.11 -0.28 -3.73
CA VAL A 99 -10.82 1.16 -3.79
C VAL A 99 -10.33 1.61 -2.44
N VAL A 100 -9.17 2.26 -2.39
CA VAL A 100 -8.64 2.90 -1.18
C VAL A 100 -9.03 4.37 -1.21
N SER A 101 -9.82 4.80 -0.23
CA SER A 101 -10.21 6.19 -0.04
C SER A 101 -9.09 6.95 0.67
N ILE A 102 -8.68 8.07 0.11
CA ILE A 102 -7.66 8.94 0.70
C ILE A 102 -8.13 10.39 0.77
N LEU A 103 -7.48 11.16 1.63
CA LEU A 103 -7.46 12.62 1.59
C LEU A 103 -6.07 13.04 1.10
N ILE A 104 -5.98 13.88 0.06
CA ILE A 104 -4.72 14.41 -0.47
C ILE A 104 -4.64 15.92 -0.24
N ASN A 105 -3.47 16.41 0.16
CA ASN A 105 -3.18 17.83 0.34
C ASN A 105 -2.02 18.22 -0.56
N LYS A 106 -2.28 19.01 -1.60
CA LYS A 106 -1.37 19.26 -2.73
C LYS A 106 -0.52 20.52 -2.62
N GLY A 107 -0.76 21.37 -1.63
CA GLY A 107 0.05 22.58 -1.41
C GLY A 107 0.92 22.52 -0.16
N MET A 108 0.73 21.51 0.70
CA MET A 108 1.49 21.29 1.94
C MET A 108 1.66 22.55 2.79
N ASN A 109 0.69 23.46 2.73
CA ASN A 109 0.64 24.72 3.46
C ASN A 109 -0.69 24.82 4.20
N SER A 110 -0.75 25.72 5.19
CA SER A 110 -1.94 25.86 6.05
C SER A 110 -3.19 26.38 5.33
N GLN A 111 -3.07 26.81 4.07
CA GLN A 111 -4.20 27.24 3.23
C GLN A 111 -4.68 26.15 2.28
N SER A 112 -3.95 25.03 2.18
CA SER A 112 -4.31 23.89 1.35
C SER A 112 -5.29 23.00 2.10
N TYR A 113 -6.36 22.58 1.43
CA TYR A 113 -7.36 21.69 2.01
C TYR A 113 -7.14 20.24 1.58
N ASP A 114 -7.66 19.34 2.40
CA ASP A 114 -7.68 17.91 2.14
C ASP A 114 -8.75 17.61 1.08
N GLU A 115 -8.33 17.15 -0.10
CA GLU A 115 -9.21 16.73 -1.19
C GLU A 115 -9.47 15.21 -1.11
N PRO A 116 -10.74 14.76 -1.10
CA PRO A 116 -11.03 13.34 -1.16
C PRO A 116 -10.70 12.77 -2.54
N MET A 117 -9.98 11.66 -2.55
CA MET A 117 -9.58 10.94 -3.77
C MET A 117 -9.70 9.43 -3.54
N SER A 118 -9.82 8.71 -4.66
CA SER A 118 -9.90 7.25 -4.67
C SER A 118 -8.68 6.67 -5.41
N ILE A 119 -8.06 5.65 -4.81
CA ILE A 119 -7.00 4.86 -5.43
C ILE A 119 -7.62 3.52 -5.84
N PRO A 120 -7.79 3.24 -7.14
CA PRO A 120 -8.23 1.94 -7.62
C PRO A 120 -7.11 0.92 -7.43
N MET A 121 -7.47 -0.24 -6.90
CA MET A 121 -6.56 -1.33 -6.60
C MET A 121 -7.01 -2.59 -7.33
N ILE A 122 -6.07 -3.28 -7.93
CA ILE A 122 -6.26 -4.60 -8.53
C ILE A 122 -5.30 -5.59 -7.90
N LYS A 123 -5.73 -6.85 -7.76
CA LYS A 123 -4.89 -7.93 -7.30
C LYS A 123 -4.31 -8.68 -8.49
N GLN A 124 -2.98 -8.71 -8.60
CA GLN A 124 -2.24 -9.40 -9.65
C GLN A 124 -1.22 -10.33 -9.00
N ASP A 125 -1.23 -11.61 -9.38
CA ASP A 125 -0.32 -12.64 -8.84
C ASP A 125 -0.37 -12.75 -7.30
N GLY A 126 -1.55 -12.50 -6.71
CA GLY A 126 -1.76 -12.54 -5.26
C GLY A 126 -1.38 -11.25 -4.52
N GLU A 127 -0.82 -10.25 -5.20
CA GLU A 127 -0.41 -8.97 -4.62
C GLU A 127 -1.35 -7.83 -5.05
N TRP A 128 -1.70 -6.96 -4.11
CA TRP A 128 -2.43 -5.74 -4.42
C TRP A 128 -1.51 -4.70 -5.07
N LYS A 129 -1.97 -4.13 -6.19
CA LYS A 129 -1.30 -3.07 -6.94
C LYS A 129 -2.29 -1.96 -7.27
N VAL A 130 -1.78 -0.77 -7.48
CA VAL A 130 -2.58 0.37 -7.93
C VAL A 130 -2.88 0.20 -9.41
N ALA A 131 -4.15 0.24 -9.82
CA ALA A 131 -4.53 0.21 -11.22
C ALA A 131 -4.22 1.57 -11.86
N VAL A 132 -3.04 1.69 -12.49
CA VAL A 132 -2.47 2.98 -12.92
C VAL A 132 -3.38 3.67 -13.95
N GLY A 133 -3.89 2.92 -14.93
CA GLY A 133 -4.77 3.47 -15.97
C GLY A 133 -6.13 3.98 -15.45
N GLU A 134 -6.52 3.61 -14.23
CA GLU A 134 -7.75 4.06 -13.59
C GLU A 134 -7.51 5.21 -12.60
N LEU A 135 -6.25 5.59 -12.33
CA LEU A 135 -5.94 6.69 -11.43
C LEU A 135 -6.48 8.02 -11.97
N SER A 136 -7.07 8.81 -11.08
CA SER A 136 -7.48 10.16 -11.44
C SER A 136 -6.26 11.02 -11.76
N ARG A 137 -6.19 11.54 -12.99
CA ARG A 137 -5.17 12.52 -13.42
C ARG A 137 -5.15 13.82 -12.59
N LYS A 138 -6.18 14.06 -11.77
CA LYS A 138 -6.19 15.15 -10.80
C LYS A 138 -5.24 14.90 -9.61
N MET A 139 -4.75 13.68 -9.42
CA MET A 139 -3.92 13.29 -8.28
C MET A 139 -2.49 13.80 -8.39
N TYR A 140 -1.88 13.64 -9.56
CA TYR A 140 -0.49 13.98 -9.80
C TYR A 140 -0.30 14.37 -11.28
N PRO A 141 0.57 15.33 -11.60
CA PRO A 141 0.77 15.78 -12.97
C PRO A 141 1.24 14.67 -13.89
N SER A 142 0.63 14.56 -15.08
CA SER A 142 1.08 13.68 -16.17
C SER A 142 1.15 12.18 -15.82
N LEU A 143 0.32 11.69 -14.89
CA LEU A 143 0.17 10.26 -14.64
C LEU A 143 -0.03 9.47 -15.95
N PRO A 144 0.57 8.26 -16.07
CA PRO A 144 0.40 7.38 -17.23
C PRO A 144 -1.07 7.11 -17.56
#